data_AF-A0A1V1NYH5-F1
#
_entry.id   AF-A0A1V1NYH5-F1
#
_cell.length_a   1.000
_cell.length_b   1.000
_cell.length_c   1.000
_cell.angle_alpha   90.00
_cell.angle_beta   90.00
_cell.angle_gamma   90.00
#
_symmetry.space_group_name_H-M   'P 1'
#
loop_
_entity.id
_entity.type
_entity.pdbx_description
1 polymer ?
#
loop_
_entity_poly.entity_id
_entity_poly.type
_entity_poly.pdbx_seq_one_letter_code
_entity_poly.pdbx_strand_id
1 'polypeptide(L)'
;MEINILDNRPAGYTYLQEKFSIEGMPNWHRSKISNTGNKNYLKIQDGFVDEVFRKQYWPGEKVVDHLEFALKYDGVNLGLLGRIFEHITQKELTAYIQSKPTGKYARRIWFFYEFLTGKQLPMDDITSGNYVDALETKKYFTVTTGDKSPRHRIINNLLGPKTFCPVIRRTEKLSKHDFSELHNRCIEIIAAYPPELLRRALNYLYHKETKSSFEIERIKPNTSRTEKFIASLALAEKQDFCEKKI
;
A
#
# COMPACT_ATOMS: atom_id res chain seq x y z
N MET A 1 33.56 -15.39 6.72
CA MET A 1 32.84 -16.08 7.82
C MET A 1 31.41 -16.24 7.38
N GLU A 2 31.07 -17.42 6.88
CA GLU A 2 29.68 -17.80 6.63
C GLU A 2 28.99 -17.91 7.99
N ILE A 3 28.08 -16.99 8.26
CA ILE A 3 27.21 -17.07 9.43
C ILE A 3 26.33 -18.29 9.19
N ASN A 4 26.40 -19.27 10.10
CA ASN A 4 25.60 -20.49 10.03
C ASN A 4 24.12 -20.11 9.96
N ILE A 5 23.52 -20.21 8.76
CA ILE A 5 22.14 -19.75 8.46
C ILE A 5 21.10 -20.55 9.27
N LEU A 6 21.52 -21.68 9.84
CA LEU A 6 20.70 -22.69 10.51
C LEU A 6 20.15 -22.31 11.91
N ASP A 7 20.55 -21.17 12.50
CA ASP A 7 20.13 -20.84 13.88
C ASP A 7 19.36 -19.50 13.99
N ASN A 8 18.50 -19.26 13.00
CA ASN A 8 17.61 -18.10 12.98
C ASN A 8 16.15 -18.53 12.91
N ARG A 9 15.30 -17.87 13.70
CA ARG A 9 13.84 -18.08 13.69
C ARG A 9 13.12 -16.94 12.96
N PRO A 10 12.03 -17.21 12.22
CA PRO A 10 11.29 -16.20 11.48
C PRO A 10 10.61 -15.19 12.44
N ALA A 11 10.48 -13.94 12.00
CA ALA A 11 9.73 -12.90 12.71
C ALA A 11 8.96 -11.99 11.74
N GLY A 12 8.05 -11.17 12.28
CA GLY A 12 7.25 -10.27 11.47
C GLY A 12 6.39 -11.00 10.44
N TYR A 13 6.30 -10.46 9.22
CA TYR A 13 5.54 -11.10 8.15
C TYR A 13 6.09 -12.47 7.78
N THR A 14 7.41 -12.69 7.84
CA THR A 14 7.99 -14.01 7.51
C THR A 14 7.40 -15.12 8.40
N TYR A 15 7.30 -14.86 9.71
CA TYR A 15 6.65 -15.79 10.64
C TYR A 15 5.16 -15.98 10.33
N LEU A 16 4.44 -14.88 10.06
CA LEU A 16 2.99 -14.92 9.82
C LEU A 16 2.64 -15.65 8.52
N GLN A 17 3.45 -15.48 7.48
CA GLN A 17 3.29 -16.17 6.21
C GLN A 17 3.50 -17.67 6.37
N GLU A 18 4.55 -18.08 7.09
CA GLU A 18 4.81 -19.50 7.37
C GLU A 18 3.70 -20.10 8.24
N LYS A 19 3.30 -19.41 9.33
CA LYS A 19 2.29 -19.89 10.28
C LYS A 19 0.91 -20.07 9.65
N PHE A 20 0.55 -19.23 8.69
CA PHE A 20 -0.77 -19.27 8.02
C PHE A 20 -0.71 -19.82 6.59
N SER A 21 0.45 -20.35 6.17
CA SER A 21 0.66 -20.88 4.81
C SER A 21 0.25 -19.88 3.71
N ILE A 22 0.59 -18.60 3.88
CA ILE A 22 0.31 -17.54 2.91
C ILE A 22 1.40 -17.55 1.83
N GLU A 23 1.11 -18.21 0.72
CA GLU A 23 2.02 -18.35 -0.42
C GLU A 23 1.80 -17.27 -1.50
N GLY A 24 2.82 -17.04 -2.33
CA GLY A 24 2.72 -16.15 -3.51
C GLY A 24 2.66 -14.64 -3.21
N MET A 25 2.75 -14.23 -1.94
CA MET A 25 2.66 -12.82 -1.53
C MET A 25 3.93 -12.35 -0.80
N PRO A 26 5.10 -12.28 -1.46
CA PRO A 26 6.33 -11.85 -0.79
C PRO A 26 6.23 -10.40 -0.31
N ASN A 27 6.80 -10.11 0.85
CA ASN A 27 7.07 -8.74 1.27
C ASN A 27 8.48 -8.30 0.83
N TRP A 28 8.68 -6.99 0.66
CA TRP A 28 9.98 -6.41 0.33
C TRP A 28 11.02 -6.59 1.45
N HIS A 29 10.57 -6.73 2.70
CA HIS A 29 11.42 -6.93 3.87
C HIS A 29 11.06 -8.25 4.55
N ARG A 30 12.06 -9.09 4.79
CA ARG A 30 11.96 -10.37 5.50
C ARG A 30 12.79 -10.31 6.75
N SER A 31 12.17 -10.69 7.86
CA SER A 31 12.78 -10.58 9.18
C SER A 31 12.99 -11.94 9.82
N LYS A 32 14.18 -12.13 10.37
CA LYS A 32 14.51 -13.26 11.23
C LYS A 32 15.14 -12.77 12.53
N ILE A 33 15.07 -13.56 13.58
CA ILE A 33 15.75 -13.31 14.85
C ILE A 33 16.83 -14.36 15.03
N SER A 34 18.03 -13.91 15.36
CA SER A 34 19.14 -14.80 15.68
C SER A 34 18.98 -15.40 17.06
N ASN A 35 19.19 -16.71 17.18
CA ASN A 35 19.16 -17.42 18.47
C ASN A 35 20.44 -17.20 19.29
N THR A 36 21.58 -17.02 18.61
CA THR A 36 22.93 -16.98 19.19
C THR A 36 23.70 -15.69 18.85
N GLY A 37 23.28 -14.95 17.82
CA GLY A 37 23.98 -13.76 17.33
C GLY A 37 23.62 -12.46 18.08
N ASN A 38 24.67 -11.69 18.40
CA ASN A 38 24.57 -10.37 19.03
C ASN A 38 24.71 -9.20 18.05
N LYS A 39 24.70 -9.44 16.74
CA LYS A 39 24.79 -8.42 15.69
C LYS A 39 23.59 -8.50 14.76
N ASN A 40 23.14 -7.35 14.28
CA ASN A 40 22.18 -7.33 13.17
C ASN A 40 22.93 -7.65 11.88
N TYR A 41 22.32 -8.44 11.02
CA TYR A 41 22.80 -8.72 9.68
C TYR A 41 21.76 -8.25 8.67
N LEU A 42 22.21 -7.55 7.64
CA LEU A 42 21.35 -6.97 6.61
C LEU A 42 21.90 -7.37 5.25
N LYS A 43 21.07 -8.02 4.44
CA LYS A 43 21.35 -8.29 3.03
C LYS A 43 20.32 -7.60 2.16
N ILE A 44 20.79 -6.81 1.21
CA ILE A 44 19.95 -6.07 0.26
C ILE A 44 20.24 -6.61 -1.14
N GLN A 45 19.19 -7.00 -1.87
CA GLN A 45 19.29 -7.45 -3.25
C GLN A 45 18.02 -7.05 -4.01
N ASP A 46 18.18 -6.33 -5.13
CA ASP A 46 17.08 -5.91 -6.02
C ASP A 46 15.90 -5.23 -5.31
N GLY A 47 16.19 -4.45 -4.25
CA GLY A 47 15.18 -3.75 -3.46
C GLY A 47 14.48 -4.62 -2.40
N PHE A 48 14.79 -5.91 -2.34
CA PHE A 48 14.43 -6.80 -1.23
C PHE A 48 15.49 -6.74 -0.13
N VAL A 49 15.03 -6.90 1.11
CA VAL A 49 15.84 -6.84 2.31
C VAL A 49 15.60 -8.09 3.14
N ASP A 50 16.67 -8.84 3.39
CA ASP A 50 16.69 -9.89 4.40
C ASP A 50 17.45 -9.36 5.63
N GLU A 51 16.75 -9.13 6.73
CA GLU A 51 17.34 -8.66 7.99
C GLU A 51 17.24 -9.73 9.07
N VAL A 52 18.38 -10.00 9.72
CA VAL A 52 18.46 -10.81 10.93
C VAL A 52 18.70 -9.89 12.12
N PHE A 53 17.73 -9.80 13.02
CA PHE A 53 17.81 -9.02 14.25
C PHE A 53 18.39 -9.85 15.40
N ARG A 54 18.92 -9.17 16.41
CA ARG A 54 19.40 -9.80 17.65
C ARG A 54 18.27 -10.42 18.45
N LYS A 55 18.59 -11.40 19.29
CA LYS A 55 17.65 -12.14 20.16
C LYS A 55 16.67 -11.25 20.95
N GLN A 56 17.11 -10.10 21.44
CA GLN A 56 16.30 -9.13 22.20
C GLN A 56 15.11 -8.53 21.42
N TYR A 57 15.13 -8.62 20.09
CA TYR A 57 14.05 -8.15 19.23
C TYR A 57 12.95 -9.21 19.01
N TRP A 58 13.01 -10.36 19.71
CA TRP A 58 11.94 -11.35 19.64
C TRP A 58 10.60 -10.72 19.99
N PRO A 59 9.59 -10.78 19.10
CA PRO A 59 8.30 -10.15 19.34
C PRO A 59 7.55 -10.78 20.51
N GLY A 60 7.67 -12.09 20.68
CA GLY A 60 6.83 -12.91 21.56
C GLY A 60 6.30 -14.11 20.79
N GLU A 61 5.40 -14.89 21.42
CA GLU A 61 4.84 -16.10 20.80
C GLU A 61 3.47 -15.86 20.14
N LYS A 62 2.86 -14.67 20.33
CA LYS A 62 1.52 -14.38 19.82
C LYS A 62 1.59 -13.82 18.41
N VAL A 63 0.55 -14.12 17.63
CA VAL A 63 0.38 -13.63 16.25
C VAL A 63 0.41 -12.09 16.22
N VAL A 64 -0.31 -11.45 17.14
CA VAL A 64 -0.39 -10.00 17.26
C VAL A 64 0.96 -9.32 17.56
N ASP A 65 1.86 -10.01 18.28
CA ASP A 65 3.20 -9.49 18.58
C ASP A 65 4.04 -9.43 17.29
N HIS A 66 3.97 -10.50 16.49
CA HIS A 66 4.60 -10.55 15.16
C HIS A 66 3.97 -9.55 14.19
N LEU A 67 2.67 -9.30 14.29
CA LEU A 67 1.99 -8.30 13.48
C LEU A 67 2.45 -6.87 13.82
N GLU A 68 2.58 -6.54 15.11
CA GLU A 68 3.17 -5.27 15.55
C GLU A 68 4.61 -5.14 15.05
N PHE A 69 5.41 -6.20 15.19
CA PHE A 69 6.77 -6.24 14.69
C PHE A 69 6.83 -5.98 13.17
N ALA A 70 5.96 -6.62 12.40
CA ALA A 70 5.91 -6.46 10.94
C ALA A 70 5.63 -5.01 10.54
N LEU A 71 4.64 -4.35 11.16
CA LEU A 71 4.38 -2.94 10.87
C LEU A 71 5.52 -2.01 11.27
N LYS A 72 6.32 -2.40 12.28
CA LYS A 72 7.46 -1.62 12.76
C LYS A 72 8.68 -1.73 11.87
N TYR A 73 9.00 -2.93 11.40
CA TYR A 73 10.26 -3.24 10.71
C TYR A 73 10.05 -3.65 9.24
N ASP A 74 9.04 -4.47 8.96
CA ASP A 74 8.78 -4.99 7.61
C ASP A 74 7.95 -4.03 6.74
N GLY A 75 7.34 -3.01 7.35
CA GLY A 75 6.51 -2.03 6.68
C GLY A 75 5.05 -2.45 6.51
N VAL A 76 4.30 -1.68 5.73
CA VAL A 76 2.88 -1.91 5.49
C VAL A 76 2.70 -2.61 4.15
N ASN A 77 1.99 -3.73 4.17
CA ASN A 77 1.57 -4.45 2.98
C ASN A 77 0.09 -4.80 3.15
N LEU A 78 -0.81 -4.01 2.53
CA LEU A 78 -2.26 -4.15 2.72
C LEU A 78 -2.79 -5.52 2.26
N GLY A 79 -2.19 -6.10 1.21
CA GLY A 79 -2.56 -7.44 0.75
C GLY A 79 -2.24 -8.51 1.79
N LEU A 80 -1.02 -8.49 2.34
CA LEU A 80 -0.65 -9.41 3.43
C LEU A 80 -1.50 -9.19 4.67
N LEU A 81 -1.73 -7.94 5.08
CA LEU A 81 -2.59 -7.62 6.22
C LEU A 81 -4.00 -8.18 6.03
N GLY A 82 -4.58 -8.02 4.84
CA GLY A 82 -5.89 -8.59 4.50
C GLY A 82 -5.94 -10.10 4.74
N ARG A 83 -4.96 -10.85 4.23
CA ARG A 83 -4.86 -12.30 4.43
C ARG A 83 -4.61 -12.67 5.88
N ILE A 84 -3.74 -11.96 6.58
CA ILE A 84 -3.43 -12.22 7.98
C ILE A 84 -4.68 -12.02 8.86
N PHE A 85 -5.50 -11.00 8.58
CA PHE A 85 -6.74 -10.74 9.33
C PHE A 85 -7.82 -11.82 9.14
N GLU A 86 -7.74 -12.66 8.10
CA GLU A 86 -8.62 -13.83 7.96
C GLU A 86 -8.35 -14.90 9.04
N HIS A 87 -7.14 -14.92 9.60
CA HIS A 87 -6.71 -15.91 10.59
C HIS A 87 -6.69 -15.39 12.03
N ILE A 88 -7.03 -14.11 12.27
CA ILE A 88 -7.03 -13.50 13.61
C ILE A 88 -8.47 -13.26 14.06
N THR A 89 -8.81 -13.72 15.27
CA THR A 89 -10.15 -13.48 15.83
C THR A 89 -10.30 -12.04 16.31
N GLN A 90 -11.53 -11.50 16.22
CA GLN A 90 -11.83 -10.17 16.78
C GLN A 90 -11.51 -10.08 18.27
N LYS A 91 -11.74 -11.17 19.03
CA LYS A 91 -11.45 -11.22 20.47
C LYS A 91 -9.96 -11.06 20.75
N GLU A 92 -9.11 -11.78 20.04
CA GLU A 92 -7.64 -11.68 20.18
C GLU A 92 -7.15 -10.27 19.84
N LEU A 93 -7.64 -9.72 18.73
CA LEU A 93 -7.23 -8.39 18.28
C LEU A 93 -7.69 -7.29 19.24
N THR A 94 -8.94 -7.37 19.72
CA THR A 94 -9.52 -6.42 20.68
C THR A 94 -8.75 -6.44 21.99
N ALA A 95 -8.48 -7.62 22.54
CA ALA A 95 -7.70 -7.77 23.77
C ALA A 95 -6.29 -7.19 23.63
N TYR A 96 -5.64 -7.41 22.49
CA TYR A 96 -4.33 -6.84 22.20
C TYR A 96 -4.37 -5.30 22.13
N ILE A 97 -5.31 -4.71 21.39
CA ILE A 97 -5.43 -3.25 21.24
C ILE A 97 -5.72 -2.60 22.60
N GLN A 98 -6.64 -3.18 23.38
CA GLN A 98 -6.99 -2.70 24.73
C GLN A 98 -5.83 -2.79 25.72
N SER A 99 -4.87 -3.71 25.53
CA SER A 99 -3.67 -3.77 26.36
C SER A 99 -2.68 -2.62 26.11
N LYS A 100 -2.75 -1.98 24.93
CA LYS A 100 -1.85 -0.88 24.51
C LYS A 100 -2.62 0.21 23.75
N PRO A 101 -3.66 0.84 24.33
CA PRO A 101 -4.62 1.66 23.59
C PRO A 101 -3.97 2.89 22.93
N THR A 102 -3.00 3.51 23.59
CA THR A 102 -2.28 4.69 23.06
C THR A 102 -1.16 4.32 22.08
N GLY A 103 -0.80 3.03 21.99
CA GLY A 103 0.29 2.51 21.18
C GLY A 103 0.08 2.77 19.68
N LYS A 104 1.05 3.41 19.03
CA LYS A 104 0.91 3.78 17.61
C LYS A 104 0.66 2.57 16.69
N TYR A 105 1.29 1.42 16.96
CA TYR A 105 1.11 0.22 16.14
C TYR A 105 -0.20 -0.50 16.45
N ALA A 106 -0.64 -0.53 17.72
CA ALA A 106 -1.96 -1.05 18.08
C ALA A 106 -3.08 -0.28 17.35
N ARG A 107 -3.01 1.06 17.34
CA ARG A 107 -3.97 1.91 16.62
C ARG A 107 -3.93 1.73 15.10
N ARG A 108 -2.75 1.54 14.51
CA ARG A 108 -2.60 1.22 13.08
C ARG A 108 -3.18 -0.17 12.75
N ILE A 109 -2.91 -1.18 13.56
CA ILE A 109 -3.49 -2.52 13.41
C ILE A 109 -5.01 -2.45 13.46
N TRP A 110 -5.55 -1.74 14.45
CA TRP A 110 -6.98 -1.52 14.60
C TRP A 110 -7.60 -0.87 13.35
N PHE A 111 -7.03 0.26 12.91
CA PHE A 111 -7.48 0.96 11.71
C PHE A 111 -7.42 0.08 10.47
N PHE A 112 -6.30 -0.62 10.22
CA PHE A 112 -6.16 -1.48 9.05
C PHE A 112 -7.13 -2.66 9.08
N TYR A 113 -7.42 -3.23 10.25
CA TYR A 113 -8.42 -4.30 10.37
C TYR A 113 -9.80 -3.80 9.96
N GLU A 114 -10.29 -2.71 10.55
CA GLU A 114 -11.62 -2.17 10.23
C GLU A 114 -11.68 -1.69 8.76
N PHE A 115 -10.62 -1.05 8.26
CA PHE A 115 -10.52 -0.59 6.87
C PHE A 115 -10.54 -1.74 5.86
N LEU A 116 -9.72 -2.78 6.05
CA LEU A 116 -9.60 -3.88 5.08
C LEU A 116 -10.75 -4.88 5.19
N THR A 117 -11.24 -5.16 6.39
CA THR A 117 -12.31 -6.16 6.57
C THR A 117 -13.70 -5.55 6.46
N GLY A 118 -13.86 -4.26 6.77
CA GLY A 118 -15.17 -3.63 6.94
C GLY A 118 -15.89 -4.04 8.23
N LYS A 119 -15.24 -4.81 9.11
CA LYS A 119 -15.80 -5.27 10.38
C LYS A 119 -15.28 -4.39 11.51
N GLN A 120 -16.19 -3.77 12.26
CA GLN A 120 -15.84 -2.97 13.42
C GLN A 120 -15.52 -3.89 14.61
N LEU A 121 -14.46 -3.58 15.36
CA LEU A 121 -14.12 -4.33 16.58
C LEU A 121 -15.06 -3.95 17.73
N PRO A 122 -15.44 -4.88 18.61
CA PRO A 122 -16.33 -4.62 19.74
C PRO A 122 -15.61 -3.90 20.89
N MET A 123 -15.22 -2.65 20.66
CA MET A 123 -14.58 -1.76 21.64
C MET A 123 -14.92 -0.30 21.39
N ASP A 124 -14.80 0.53 22.42
CA ASP A 124 -15.07 1.96 22.36
C ASP A 124 -14.00 2.74 21.57
N ASP A 125 -14.42 3.90 21.07
CA ASP A 125 -13.54 4.87 20.42
C ASP A 125 -12.46 5.39 21.39
N ILE A 126 -11.25 5.63 20.88
CA ILE A 126 -10.20 6.27 21.69
C ILE A 126 -10.49 7.76 21.81
N THR A 127 -10.62 8.22 23.05
CA THR A 127 -10.92 9.63 23.36
C THR A 127 -9.66 10.50 23.53
N SER A 128 -8.47 9.92 23.70
CA SER A 128 -7.24 10.65 24.05
C SER A 128 -6.00 10.26 23.21
N GLY A 129 -5.00 11.15 23.16
CA GLY A 129 -3.72 10.93 22.45
C GLY A 129 -3.59 11.70 21.12
N ASN A 130 -2.45 11.61 20.46
CA ASN A 130 -2.23 12.30 19.18
C ASN A 130 -2.69 11.47 18.00
N TYR A 131 -3.14 12.12 16.93
CA TYR A 131 -3.34 11.46 15.65
C TYR A 131 -2.00 10.94 15.11
N VAL A 132 -2.03 9.75 14.51
CA VAL A 132 -0.86 9.20 13.79
C VAL A 132 -1.27 8.77 12.39
N ASP A 133 -0.35 8.89 11.44
CA ASP A 133 -0.61 8.51 10.06
C ASP A 133 -0.74 6.99 9.90
N ALA A 134 -1.65 6.54 9.02
CA ALA A 134 -1.75 5.13 8.64
C ALA A 134 -0.45 4.64 7.98
N LEU A 135 0.09 5.46 7.07
CA LEU A 135 1.39 5.28 6.44
C LEU A 135 2.37 6.38 6.88
N GLU A 136 3.56 5.99 7.33
CA GLU A 136 4.60 6.96 7.70
C GLU A 136 5.08 7.74 6.45
N THR A 137 4.81 9.04 6.41
CA THR A 137 5.11 9.93 5.26
C THR A 137 6.56 9.95 4.81
N LYS A 138 7.50 9.68 5.74
CA LYS A 138 8.93 9.53 5.44
C LYS A 138 9.26 8.23 4.68
N LYS A 139 8.44 7.19 4.83
CA LYS A 139 8.66 5.85 4.25
C LYS A 139 7.77 5.58 3.03
N TYR A 140 6.66 6.30 2.88
CA TYR A 140 5.66 6.07 1.83
C TYR A 140 5.26 7.37 1.13
N PHE A 141 4.84 7.26 -0.12
CA PHE A 141 4.06 8.31 -0.76
C PHE A 141 2.61 8.20 -0.27
N THR A 142 2.04 9.34 0.10
CA THR A 142 0.74 9.43 0.78
C THR A 142 0.01 10.65 0.25
N VAL A 143 -1.32 10.69 0.43
CA VAL A 143 -2.05 11.94 0.19
C VAL A 143 -1.59 13.02 1.17
N THR A 144 -1.56 14.27 0.71
CA THR A 144 -1.12 15.43 1.53
C THR A 144 -2.13 15.74 2.64
N THR A 145 -3.42 15.56 2.35
CA THR A 145 -4.52 15.81 3.28
C THR A 145 -5.32 14.52 3.44
N GLY A 146 -5.02 13.76 4.49
CA GLY A 146 -5.71 12.50 4.79
C GLY A 146 -6.95 12.71 5.67
N ASP A 147 -7.94 11.84 5.50
CA ASP A 147 -9.16 11.86 6.30
C ASP A 147 -8.88 11.40 7.73
N LYS A 148 -9.45 12.10 8.71
CA LYS A 148 -9.32 11.69 10.11
C LYS A 148 -10.28 10.54 10.39
N SER A 149 -9.76 9.46 10.98
CA SER A 149 -10.56 8.43 11.64
C SER A 149 -10.52 8.67 13.16
N PRO A 150 -11.56 9.29 13.76
CA PRO A 150 -11.54 9.69 15.16
C PRO A 150 -11.46 8.50 16.11
N ARG A 151 -12.25 7.45 15.82
CA ARG A 151 -12.28 6.18 16.56
C ARG A 151 -10.90 5.62 16.86
N HIS A 152 -10.06 5.59 15.84
CA HIS A 152 -8.69 5.06 15.90
C HIS A 152 -7.64 6.11 16.30
N ARG A 153 -8.01 7.40 16.21
CA ARG A 153 -7.08 8.53 16.13
C ARG A 153 -5.98 8.30 15.09
N ILE A 154 -6.40 7.92 13.88
CA ILE A 154 -5.53 7.70 12.71
C ILE A 154 -5.87 8.70 11.62
N ILE A 155 -4.85 9.26 10.96
CA ILE A 155 -5.03 9.98 9.70
C ILE A 155 -4.93 8.95 8.58
N ASN A 156 -6.04 8.71 7.89
CA ASN A 156 -6.11 7.90 6.70
C ASN A 156 -5.45 8.67 5.55
N ASN A 157 -4.14 8.54 5.42
CA ASN A 157 -3.34 9.13 4.35
C ASN A 157 -3.03 8.14 3.22
N LEU A 158 -3.92 7.17 3.01
CA LEU A 158 -3.83 6.18 1.94
C LEU A 158 -4.10 6.80 0.56
N LEU A 159 -3.58 6.17 -0.51
CA LEU A 159 -3.69 6.67 -1.89
C LEU A 159 -5.00 6.27 -2.60
N GLY A 160 -5.88 5.54 -1.92
CA GLY A 160 -7.14 5.11 -2.52
C GLY A 160 -8.06 4.40 -1.53
N PRO A 161 -9.28 4.06 -1.97
CA PRO A 161 -10.27 3.35 -1.16
C PRO A 161 -9.88 1.88 -0.97
N LYS A 162 -10.61 1.17 -0.09
CA LYS A 162 -10.45 -0.27 0.17
C LYS A 162 -10.40 -1.12 -1.11
N THR A 163 -11.19 -0.76 -2.13
CA THR A 163 -11.27 -1.50 -3.41
C THR A 163 -9.98 -1.43 -4.23
N PHE A 164 -9.23 -0.32 -4.12
CA PHE A 164 -7.96 -0.13 -4.79
C PHE A 164 -7.12 0.90 -4.03
N CYS A 165 -6.20 0.42 -3.21
CA CYS A 165 -5.32 1.26 -2.40
C CYS A 165 -3.85 0.85 -2.62
N PRO A 166 -3.15 1.43 -3.60
CA PRO A 166 -1.73 1.16 -3.79
C PRO A 166 -0.91 1.69 -2.60
N VAL A 167 0.11 0.92 -2.19
CA VAL A 167 1.10 1.35 -1.19
C VAL A 167 2.45 1.51 -1.86
N ILE A 168 2.91 2.76 -1.98
CA ILE A 168 4.14 3.08 -2.69
C ILE A 168 5.20 3.50 -1.67
N ARG A 169 6.26 2.69 -1.54
CA ARG A 169 7.40 3.01 -0.69
C ARG A 169 8.26 4.11 -1.31
N ARG A 170 8.75 5.01 -0.45
CA ARG A 170 9.86 5.91 -0.79
C ARG A 170 11.15 5.11 -0.74
N THR A 171 11.74 4.87 -1.90
CA THR A 171 13.06 4.25 -2.05
C THR A 171 14.05 5.33 -2.49
N GLU A 172 15.35 5.13 -2.27
CA GLU A 172 16.36 6.07 -2.76
C GLU A 172 16.26 6.30 -4.27
N LYS A 173 15.95 5.25 -5.03
CA LYS A 173 15.74 5.34 -6.48
C LYS A 173 14.60 6.31 -6.81
N LEU A 174 13.46 6.20 -6.13
CA LEU A 174 12.32 7.09 -6.37
C LEU A 174 12.54 8.50 -5.81
N SER A 175 13.23 8.63 -4.67
CA SER A 175 13.50 9.93 -4.05
C SER A 175 14.53 10.76 -4.82
N LYS A 176 15.41 10.14 -5.60
CA LYS A 176 16.37 10.83 -6.47
C LYS A 176 15.73 11.39 -7.75
N HIS A 177 14.53 10.95 -8.10
CA HIS A 177 13.83 11.51 -9.26
C HIS A 177 13.12 12.78 -8.84
N ASP A 178 13.47 13.89 -9.49
CA ASP A 178 12.68 15.10 -9.38
C ASP A 178 11.48 14.98 -10.32
N PHE A 179 10.32 14.67 -9.75
CA PHE A 179 9.06 14.62 -10.51
C PHE A 179 8.70 15.98 -11.13
N SER A 180 9.23 17.08 -10.58
CA SER A 180 9.06 18.43 -11.13
C SER A 180 9.82 18.58 -12.46
N GLU A 181 10.99 17.95 -12.59
CA GLU A 181 11.74 17.93 -13.84
C GLU A 181 10.96 17.20 -14.94
N LEU A 182 10.33 16.06 -14.62
CA LEU A 182 9.48 15.35 -15.58
C LEU A 182 8.29 16.20 -16.03
N HIS A 183 7.63 16.89 -15.09
CA HIS A 183 6.52 17.78 -15.42
C HIS A 183 6.97 18.94 -16.32
N ASN A 184 8.10 19.56 -16.00
CA ASN A 184 8.66 20.65 -16.80
C ASN A 184 9.06 20.17 -18.21
N ARG A 185 9.69 18.99 -18.33
CA ARG A 185 10.01 18.40 -19.64
C ARG A 185 8.75 18.09 -20.45
N CYS A 186 7.67 17.63 -19.82
CA CYS A 186 6.39 17.49 -20.49
C CYS A 186 5.86 18.84 -21.00
N ILE A 187 5.91 19.89 -20.18
CA ILE A 187 5.51 21.25 -20.58
C ILE A 187 6.36 21.74 -21.76
N GLU A 188 7.69 21.57 -21.72
CA GLU A 188 8.60 21.97 -22.78
C GLU A 188 8.29 21.26 -24.10
N ILE A 189 8.05 19.93 -24.05
CA ILE A 189 7.66 19.15 -25.23
C ILE A 189 6.33 19.67 -25.79
N ILE A 190 5.34 19.90 -24.93
CA ILE A 190 4.03 20.42 -25.35
C ILE A 190 4.18 21.82 -25.98
N ALA A 191 4.98 22.70 -25.38
CA ALA A 191 5.19 24.07 -25.85
C ALA A 191 5.91 24.13 -27.21
N ALA A 192 6.69 23.11 -27.57
CA ALA A 192 7.42 23.04 -28.84
C ALA A 192 6.52 22.79 -30.07
N TYR A 193 5.25 22.40 -29.90
CA TYR A 193 4.36 22.06 -31.00
C TYR A 193 3.11 22.94 -31.07
N PRO A 194 2.61 23.26 -32.27
CA PRO A 194 1.34 23.96 -32.43
C PRO A 194 0.18 23.18 -31.77
N PRO A 195 -0.74 23.85 -31.06
CA PRO A 195 -1.87 23.21 -30.37
C PRO A 195 -2.73 22.32 -31.27
N GLU A 196 -2.88 22.68 -32.54
CA GLU A 196 -3.66 21.94 -33.52
C GLU A 196 -3.06 20.57 -33.86
N LEU A 197 -1.72 20.51 -33.93
CA LEU A 197 -0.98 19.30 -34.20
C LEU A 197 -1.04 18.35 -33.00
N LEU A 198 -0.91 18.89 -31.79
CA LEU A 198 -1.12 18.15 -30.54
C LEU A 198 -2.53 17.58 -30.45
N ARG A 199 -3.56 18.38 -30.74
CA ARG A 199 -4.96 17.91 -30.76
C ARG A 199 -5.15 16.76 -31.75
N ARG A 200 -4.56 16.84 -32.93
CA ARG A 200 -4.62 15.75 -33.93
C ARG A 200 -3.91 14.49 -33.44
N ALA A 201 -2.74 14.63 -32.82
CA ALA A 201 -2.01 13.50 -32.23
C ALA A 201 -2.79 12.83 -31.09
N LEU A 202 -3.38 13.62 -30.18
CA LEU A 202 -4.23 13.12 -29.10
C LEU A 202 -5.45 12.36 -29.64
N ASN A 203 -6.17 12.93 -30.62
CA ASN A 203 -7.31 12.25 -31.26
C ASN A 203 -6.90 10.92 -31.90
N TYR A 204 -5.76 10.87 -32.57
CA TYR A 204 -5.22 9.64 -33.13
C TYR A 204 -4.89 8.61 -32.04
N LEU A 205 -4.24 9.02 -30.94
CA LEU A 205 -3.92 8.16 -29.81
C LEU A 205 -5.19 7.59 -29.15
N TYR A 206 -6.19 8.44 -28.87
CA TYR A 206 -7.49 7.98 -28.36
C TYR A 206 -8.15 6.96 -29.29
N HIS A 207 -8.12 7.21 -30.60
CA HIS A 207 -8.69 6.28 -31.57
C HIS A 207 -7.92 4.95 -31.64
N LYS A 208 -6.59 5.00 -31.57
CA LYS A 208 -5.75 3.80 -31.58
C LYS A 208 -5.97 2.95 -30.32
N GLU A 209 -5.96 3.59 -29.15
CA GLU A 209 -6.17 2.93 -27.87
C GLU A 209 -7.57 2.29 -27.81
N THR A 210 -8.60 3.06 -28.16
CA THR A 210 -9.99 2.58 -28.20
C THR A 210 -10.14 1.37 -29.12
N LYS A 211 -9.54 1.43 -30.33
CA LYS A 211 -9.56 0.29 -31.27
C LYS A 211 -8.88 -0.93 -30.65
N SER A 212 -7.73 -0.75 -30.01
CA SER A 212 -7.00 -1.83 -29.35
C SER A 212 -7.79 -2.43 -28.18
N SER A 213 -8.46 -1.61 -27.36
CA SER A 213 -9.32 -2.09 -26.27
C SER A 213 -10.50 -2.92 -26.79
N PHE A 214 -11.15 -2.49 -27.87
CA PHE A 214 -12.22 -3.27 -28.50
C PHE A 214 -11.73 -4.58 -29.12
N GLU A 215 -10.51 -4.61 -29.67
CA GLU A 215 -9.89 -5.83 -30.19
C GLU A 215 -9.62 -6.87 -29.08
N ILE A 216 -9.23 -6.44 -27.88
CA ILE A 216 -9.08 -7.31 -26.70
C ILE A 216 -10.43 -7.98 -26.36
N GLU A 217 -11.51 -7.22 -26.38
CA GLU A 217 -12.89 -7.70 -26.15
C GLU A 217 -13.48 -8.46 -27.37
N ARG A 218 -12.71 -8.64 -28.45
CA ARG A 218 -13.13 -9.21 -29.75
C ARG A 218 -14.35 -8.50 -30.37
N ILE A 219 -14.55 -7.23 -30.04
CA ILE A 219 -15.60 -6.38 -30.60
C ILE A 219 -15.01 -5.63 -31.79
N LYS A 220 -15.69 -5.67 -32.93
CA LYS A 220 -15.39 -4.78 -34.08
C LYS A 220 -16.42 -3.66 -34.13
N PRO A 221 -16.21 -2.55 -33.41
CA PRO A 221 -17.13 -1.42 -33.49
C PRO A 221 -17.09 -0.81 -34.90
N ASN A 222 -18.23 -0.31 -35.37
CA ASN A 222 -18.24 0.54 -36.56
C ASN A 222 -17.62 1.91 -36.21
N THR A 223 -17.15 2.64 -37.23
CA THR A 223 -16.44 3.91 -37.06
C THR A 223 -17.25 4.92 -36.22
N SER A 224 -18.57 4.99 -36.45
CA SER A 224 -19.46 5.88 -35.69
C SER A 224 -19.52 5.57 -34.19
N ARG A 225 -19.50 4.28 -33.80
CA ARG A 225 -19.49 3.88 -32.38
C ARG A 225 -18.16 4.21 -31.72
N THR A 226 -17.05 4.03 -32.43
CA THR A 226 -15.71 4.42 -31.96
C THR A 226 -15.62 5.94 -31.75
N GLU A 227 -16.09 6.74 -32.70
CA GLU A 227 -16.09 8.20 -32.59
C GLU A 227 -16.96 8.70 -31.43
N LYS A 228 -18.17 8.13 -31.25
CA LYS A 228 -19.05 8.47 -30.12
C LYS A 228 -18.42 8.10 -28.78
N PHE A 229 -17.71 6.97 -28.71
CA PHE A 229 -17.00 6.56 -27.50
C PHE A 229 -15.84 7.49 -27.18
N ILE A 230 -15.01 7.87 -28.17
CA ILE A 230 -13.93 8.85 -27.98
C ILE A 230 -14.49 10.20 -27.53
N ALA A 231 -15.59 10.66 -28.13
CA ALA A 231 -16.25 11.89 -27.70
C ALA A 231 -16.75 11.80 -26.24
N SER A 232 -17.24 10.63 -25.83
CA SER A 232 -17.67 10.37 -24.45
C SER A 232 -16.49 10.36 -23.48
N LEU A 233 -15.33 9.79 -23.86
CA LEU A 233 -14.11 9.85 -23.06
C LEU A 233 -13.63 11.29 -22.86
N ALA A 234 -13.64 12.10 -23.91
CA ALA A 234 -13.26 13.52 -23.82
C ALA A 234 -14.24 14.34 -22.95
N LEU A 235 -15.52 13.95 -22.90
CA LEU A 235 -16.50 14.53 -21.99
C LEU A 235 -16.25 14.09 -20.54
N ALA A 236 -15.87 12.83 -20.31
CA ALA A 236 -15.61 12.25 -18.98
C ALA A 236 -14.43 12.91 -18.26
N GLU A 237 -13.50 13.50 -18.99
CA GLU A 237 -12.44 14.35 -18.41
C GLU A 237 -13.01 15.63 -17.78
N LYS A 238 -14.16 16.12 -18.26
CA LYS A 238 -14.75 17.40 -17.85
C LYS A 238 -15.96 17.26 -16.93
N GLN A 239 -16.63 16.13 -16.98
CA GLN A 239 -17.85 15.86 -16.22
C GLN A 239 -17.74 14.50 -15.55
N ASP A 240 -18.07 14.47 -14.26
CA ASP A 240 -18.24 13.21 -13.54
C ASP A 240 -19.59 12.58 -13.96
N PHE A 241 -19.50 11.43 -14.63
CA PHE A 241 -20.66 10.64 -15.05
C PHE A 241 -21.04 9.55 -14.05
N CYS A 242 -20.22 9.36 -13.01
CA CYS A 242 -20.40 8.33 -11.98
C CYS A 242 -21.24 8.84 -10.80
N GLU A 243 -21.32 10.16 -10.59
CA GLU A 243 -22.25 10.75 -9.63
C GLU A 243 -23.65 10.93 -10.24
N LYS A 244 -24.59 10.07 -9.84
CA LYS A 244 -26.02 10.38 -10.03
C LYS A 244 -26.38 11.54 -9.10
N LYS A 245 -26.72 12.71 -9.67
CA LYS A 245 -27.48 13.73 -8.95
C LYS A 245 -28.80 13.09 -8.52
N ILE A 246 -28.95 12.89 -7.21
CA ILE A 246 -30.20 12.49 -6.56
C ILE A 246 -31.17 13.67 -6.59
#